data_AF-A0A975R458-F1
#
_entry.id   AF-A0A975R458-F1
#
_cell.length_a   1.000
_cell.length_b   1.000
_cell.length_c   1.000
_cell.angle_alpha   90.00
_cell.angle_beta   90.00
_cell.angle_gamma   90.00
#
_symmetry.space_group_name_H-M   'P 1'
#
loop_
_entity.id
_entity.type
_entity.pdbx_description
1 polymer ?
#
loop_
_entity_poly.entity_id
_entity_poly.type
_entity_poly.pdbx_seq_one_letter_code
_entity_poly.pdbx_strand_id
1 'polypeptide(L)'
;MRNLLVIALLPAAAACSTIQAAHTRLPAEFGPEPDRIELVGLQGPQTGAYTAGAYSGRYDRYASGTRILGAFAAKNQHAGFSITGPGITPALVADCMMSEQSVQSERVEVLTAPMSYRCTFSQGGEPARATFDLHETNEAAGTSLGYKRDGTFRYAGAAFEIRSEHRLQETALPTAAPNGYVFLRGGRPVGAIDLNGSPQLVLPMGTDEATSRALTIAALATALLWDPADSDMHDW
;
A
#
# COMPACT_ATOMS: atom_id res chain seq x y z
N MET A 1 14.49 52.29 51.51
CA MET A 1 14.93 51.20 50.62
C MET A 1 13.72 50.31 50.36
N ARG A 2 13.10 50.39 49.18
CA ARG A 2 11.86 49.68 48.84
C ARG A 2 12.11 48.94 47.53
N ASN A 3 12.39 47.63 47.62
CA ASN A 3 12.77 46.81 46.49
C ASN A 3 11.58 46.54 45.57
N LEU A 4 11.83 46.72 44.27
CA LEU A 4 10.98 46.29 43.16
C LEU A 4 10.84 44.77 43.16
N LEU A 5 9.63 44.28 42.85
CA LEU A 5 9.44 42.95 42.28
C LEU A 5 8.75 43.13 40.93
N VAL A 6 9.52 43.00 39.84
CA VAL A 6 9.01 42.96 38.47
C VAL A 6 8.76 41.49 38.14
N ILE A 7 7.49 41.12 37.98
CA ILE A 7 7.09 39.79 37.53
C ILE A 7 7.18 39.77 36.01
N ALA A 8 8.21 39.10 35.47
CA ALA A 8 8.34 38.83 34.05
C ALA A 8 7.42 37.65 33.67
N LEU A 9 6.37 37.93 32.89
CA LEU A 9 5.57 36.90 32.23
C LEU A 9 6.39 36.31 31.07
N LEU A 10 6.73 35.02 31.17
CA LEU A 10 7.27 34.23 30.06
C LEU A 10 6.12 33.72 29.18
N PRO A 11 6.11 33.97 27.85
CA PRO A 11 5.18 33.32 26.94
C PRO A 11 5.67 31.89 26.65
N ALA A 12 4.89 30.89 27.05
CA ALA A 12 5.10 29.51 26.63
C ALA A 12 4.70 29.38 25.15
N ALA A 13 5.69 29.35 24.26
CA ALA A 13 5.48 29.03 22.86
C ALA A 13 5.07 27.56 22.72
N ALA A 14 3.83 27.33 22.33
CA ALA A 14 3.33 26.03 21.91
C ALA A 14 4.01 25.64 20.59
N ALA A 15 5.13 24.94 20.67
CA ALA A 15 5.68 24.21 19.53
C ALA A 15 4.81 22.97 19.29
N CYS A 16 3.74 23.11 18.51
CA CYS A 16 3.16 21.97 17.82
C CYS A 16 4.19 21.48 16.79
N SER A 17 5.13 20.65 17.23
CA SER A 17 5.92 19.82 16.34
C SER A 17 4.95 18.94 15.55
N THR A 18 4.75 19.27 14.28
CA THR A 18 4.09 18.40 13.31
C THR A 18 4.91 17.12 13.24
N ILE A 19 4.39 16.03 13.79
CA ILE A 19 4.99 14.70 13.64
C ILE A 19 4.91 14.39 12.14
N GLN A 20 6.03 14.47 11.43
CA GLN A 20 6.10 14.00 10.04
C GLN A 20 5.88 12.49 10.06
N ALA A 21 4.99 12.00 9.19
CA ALA A 21 4.84 10.57 8.98
C ALA A 21 6.18 10.00 8.53
N ALA A 22 6.62 8.91 9.15
CA ALA A 22 7.87 8.26 8.79
C ALA A 22 7.71 7.61 7.41
N HIS A 23 8.55 7.93 6.44
CA HIS A 23 8.44 7.34 5.10
C HIS A 23 8.87 5.88 5.07
N THR A 24 8.38 5.11 4.11
CA THR A 24 8.95 3.79 3.82
C THR A 24 10.41 3.93 3.42
N ARG A 25 11.28 3.04 3.91
CA ARG A 25 12.70 3.04 3.52
C ARG A 25 12.80 2.76 2.01
N LEU A 26 13.41 3.70 1.28
CA LEU A 26 13.63 3.55 -0.15
C LEU A 26 14.88 2.72 -0.48
N PRO A 27 14.88 1.99 -1.60
CA PRO A 27 16.08 1.36 -2.13
C PRO A 27 17.17 2.40 -2.44
N ALA A 28 18.43 2.08 -2.12
CA ALA A 28 19.56 2.99 -2.30
C ALA A 28 19.80 3.36 -3.77
N GLU A 29 19.32 2.53 -4.70
CA GLU A 29 19.51 2.72 -6.15
C GLU A 29 18.68 3.88 -6.73
N PHE A 30 17.72 4.43 -5.97
CA PHE A 30 16.85 5.52 -6.46
C PHE A 30 17.54 6.88 -6.50
N GLY A 31 18.73 6.99 -5.90
CA GLY A 31 19.45 8.25 -5.78
C GLY A 31 18.85 9.21 -4.74
N PRO A 32 19.42 10.42 -4.60
CA PRO A 32 19.04 11.35 -3.54
C PRO A 32 17.70 12.06 -3.78
N GLU A 33 17.28 12.21 -5.04
CA GLU A 33 16.09 12.97 -5.43
C GLU A 33 15.22 12.17 -6.41
N PRO A 34 14.48 11.15 -5.92
CA PRO A 34 13.55 10.41 -6.75
C PRO A 34 12.30 11.23 -7.06
N ASP A 35 11.65 10.91 -8.19
CA ASP A 35 10.35 11.47 -8.53
C ASP A 35 9.27 10.88 -7.61
N ARG A 36 8.36 11.73 -7.14
CA ARG A 36 7.25 11.33 -6.26
C ARG A 36 5.91 11.73 -6.86
N ILE A 37 5.01 10.75 -6.93
CA ILE A 37 3.65 10.92 -7.42
C ILE A 37 2.72 10.56 -6.26
N GLU A 38 2.07 11.56 -5.68
CA GLU A 38 1.07 11.35 -4.65
C GLU A 38 -0.24 10.83 -5.26
N LEU A 39 -0.84 9.82 -4.63
CA LEU A 39 -2.15 9.27 -4.96
C LEU A 39 -3.20 9.96 -4.09
N VAL A 40 -3.67 11.11 -4.56
CA VAL A 40 -4.60 11.98 -3.84
C VAL A 40 -6.03 11.44 -3.95
N GLY A 41 -6.77 11.46 -2.83
CA GLY A 41 -8.19 11.09 -2.80
C GLY A 41 -8.49 9.63 -2.45
N LEU A 42 -7.47 8.81 -2.16
CA LEU A 42 -7.64 7.41 -1.73
C LEU A 42 -7.83 7.23 -0.21
N GLN A 43 -7.65 8.30 0.57
CA GLN A 43 -7.85 8.28 2.01
C GLN A 43 -9.32 8.51 2.36
N GLY A 44 -9.81 7.76 3.36
CA GLY A 44 -11.16 7.93 3.89
C GLY A 44 -12.16 6.95 3.27
N PRO A 45 -13.14 7.44 2.47
CA PRO A 45 -14.34 6.67 2.14
C PRO A 45 -14.04 5.40 1.34
N GLN A 46 -15.00 4.47 1.40
CA GLN A 46 -15.01 3.24 0.62
C GLN A 46 -15.15 3.49 -0.88
N THR A 47 -15.67 4.64 -1.31
CA THR A 47 -15.76 5.00 -2.72
C THR A 47 -15.32 6.43 -2.93
N GLY A 48 -14.75 6.73 -4.11
CA GLY A 48 -14.26 8.08 -4.38
C GLY A 48 -13.70 8.27 -5.77
N ALA A 49 -13.10 9.44 -5.97
CA ALA A 49 -12.29 9.77 -7.13
C ALA A 49 -10.87 10.07 -6.67
N TYR A 50 -9.90 9.83 -7.53
CA TYR A 50 -8.49 10.03 -7.22
C TYR A 50 -7.72 10.65 -8.38
N THR A 51 -6.55 11.19 -8.05
CA THR A 51 -5.53 11.59 -9.03
C THR A 51 -4.17 11.02 -8.63
N ALA A 52 -3.40 10.60 -9.63
CA ALA A 52 -2.03 10.11 -9.48
C ALA A 52 -1.18 10.72 -10.61
N GLY A 53 -0.59 11.89 -10.37
CA GLY A 53 0.14 12.63 -11.41
C GLY A 53 -0.78 12.98 -12.59
N ALA A 54 -0.45 12.51 -13.79
CA ALA A 54 -1.25 12.72 -14.99
C ALA A 54 -2.45 11.75 -15.14
N TYR A 55 -2.64 10.85 -14.18
CA TYR A 55 -3.71 9.85 -14.21
C TYR A 55 -4.83 10.21 -13.23
N SER A 56 -6.05 9.80 -13.56
CA SER A 56 -7.21 9.98 -12.69
C SER A 56 -8.24 8.88 -12.90
N GLY A 57 -9.13 8.72 -11.91
CA GLY A 57 -10.18 7.73 -12.00
C GLY A 57 -11.09 7.70 -10.77
N ARG A 58 -11.84 6.61 -10.66
CA ARG A 58 -12.73 6.33 -9.53
C ARG A 58 -12.34 5.00 -8.89
N TYR A 59 -12.69 4.85 -7.62
CA TYR A 59 -12.50 3.60 -6.90
C TYR A 59 -13.70 3.28 -6.02
N ASP A 60 -13.81 1.99 -5.71
CA ASP A 60 -14.59 1.44 -4.62
C ASP A 60 -13.77 0.35 -3.91
N ARG A 61 -14.02 0.17 -2.62
CA ARG A 61 -13.40 -0.89 -1.81
C ARG A 61 -14.31 -1.26 -0.66
N TYR A 62 -14.34 -2.54 -0.34
CA TYR A 62 -15.01 -3.03 0.87
C TYR A 62 -14.30 -4.26 1.41
N ALA A 63 -14.39 -4.46 2.71
CA ALA A 63 -13.88 -5.63 3.40
C ALA A 63 -15.03 -6.31 4.15
N SER A 64 -14.95 -7.63 4.29
CA SER A 64 -15.89 -8.44 5.03
C SER A 64 -15.16 -9.58 5.73
N GLY A 65 -15.71 -10.04 6.85
CA GLY A 65 -15.16 -11.19 7.55
C GLY A 65 -16.26 -12.04 8.18
N THR A 66 -16.00 -13.33 8.29
CA THR A 66 -16.90 -14.31 8.89
C THR A 66 -16.15 -15.08 9.95
N ARG A 67 -16.78 -15.28 11.11
CA ARG A 67 -16.28 -16.17 12.17
C ARG A 67 -17.30 -17.27 12.45
N ILE A 68 -16.87 -18.53 12.37
CA ILE A 68 -17.72 -19.70 12.62
C ILE A 68 -17.25 -20.36 13.91
N LEU A 69 -18.18 -20.46 14.88
CA LEU A 69 -17.98 -21.14 16.17
C LEU A 69 -16.76 -20.66 16.98
N GLY A 70 -16.28 -19.43 16.73
CA GLY A 70 -15.08 -18.89 17.37
C GLY A 70 -13.76 -19.52 16.94
N ALA A 71 -13.80 -20.57 16.11
CA ALA A 71 -12.63 -21.37 15.74
C ALA A 71 -12.18 -21.16 14.31
N PHE A 72 -13.07 -20.77 13.39
CA PHE A 72 -12.70 -20.51 11.99
C PHE A 72 -12.97 -19.04 11.66
N ALA A 73 -12.03 -18.39 10.99
CA ALA A 73 -12.21 -17.05 10.46
C ALA A 73 -11.86 -17.01 8.97
N ALA A 74 -12.64 -16.27 8.20
CA ALA A 74 -12.35 -15.94 6.82
C ALA A 74 -12.46 -14.43 6.66
N LYS A 75 -11.49 -13.82 5.98
CA LYS A 75 -11.48 -12.40 5.62
C LYS A 75 -11.47 -12.30 4.11
N ASN A 76 -12.29 -11.40 3.57
CA ASN A 76 -12.35 -11.12 2.15
C ASN A 76 -12.36 -9.61 1.94
N GLN A 77 -11.70 -9.16 0.87
CA GLN A 77 -11.77 -7.77 0.43
C GLN A 77 -12.04 -7.74 -1.06
N HIS A 78 -12.72 -6.71 -1.50
CA HIS A 78 -12.79 -6.31 -2.89
C HIS A 78 -12.32 -4.86 -3.04
N ALA A 79 -11.68 -4.59 -4.17
CA ALA A 79 -11.37 -3.23 -4.60
C ALA A 79 -11.57 -3.13 -6.12
N GLY A 80 -12.38 -2.15 -6.53
CA GLY A 80 -12.55 -1.77 -7.92
C GLY A 80 -11.88 -0.42 -8.18
N PHE A 81 -11.26 -0.26 -9.35
CA PHE A 81 -10.87 1.08 -9.81
C PHE A 81 -10.87 1.22 -11.33
N SER A 82 -11.14 2.45 -11.80
CA SER A 82 -10.87 2.85 -13.18
C SER A 82 -9.67 3.76 -13.22
N ILE A 83 -8.92 3.75 -14.32
CA ILE A 83 -7.82 4.68 -14.57
C ILE A 83 -7.88 5.18 -16.02
N THR A 84 -7.69 6.49 -16.17
CA THR A 84 -7.54 7.19 -17.44
C THR A 84 -6.31 8.09 -17.38
N GLY A 85 -5.71 8.36 -18.54
CA GLY A 85 -4.55 9.25 -18.65
C GLY A 85 -3.71 8.95 -19.90
N PRO A 86 -2.50 9.50 -19.99
CA PRO A 86 -1.61 9.31 -21.13
C PRO A 86 -1.44 7.84 -21.51
N GLY A 87 -1.82 7.54 -22.76
CA GLY A 87 -1.93 6.23 -23.39
C GLY A 87 -2.63 5.14 -22.57
N ILE A 88 -3.68 5.51 -21.84
CA ILE A 88 -4.73 4.61 -21.36
C ILE A 88 -6.05 5.10 -21.97
N THR A 89 -6.38 4.57 -23.15
CA THR A 89 -7.65 4.86 -23.85
C THR A 89 -8.16 3.60 -24.57
N PRO A 90 -9.41 3.17 -24.34
CA PRO A 90 -10.36 3.66 -23.34
C PRO A 90 -9.86 3.44 -21.90
N ALA A 91 -10.63 3.86 -20.89
CA ALA A 91 -10.28 3.65 -19.48
C ALA A 91 -9.96 2.17 -19.20
N LEU A 92 -8.91 1.93 -18.43
CA LEU A 92 -8.61 0.61 -17.88
C LEU A 92 -9.40 0.46 -16.58
N VAL A 93 -10.07 -0.66 -16.39
CA VAL A 93 -10.84 -0.99 -15.19
C VAL A 93 -10.21 -2.21 -14.55
N ALA A 94 -10.00 -2.16 -13.24
CA ALA A 94 -9.47 -3.24 -12.43
C ALA A 94 -10.54 -3.73 -11.44
N ASP A 95 -10.60 -5.04 -11.27
CA ASP A 95 -11.40 -5.73 -10.25
C ASP A 95 -10.46 -6.62 -9.44
N CYS A 96 -10.30 -6.29 -8.16
CA CYS A 96 -9.35 -6.92 -7.25
C CYS A 96 -10.07 -7.64 -6.12
N MET A 97 -9.61 -8.85 -5.80
CA MET A 97 -10.16 -9.70 -4.74
C MET A 97 -9.05 -10.15 -3.80
N MET A 98 -9.27 -10.02 -2.50
CA MET A 98 -8.44 -10.55 -1.42
C MET A 98 -9.17 -11.67 -0.69
N SER A 99 -8.47 -12.72 -0.30
CA SER A 99 -8.97 -13.73 0.64
C SER A 99 -7.88 -14.25 1.57
N GLU A 100 -8.25 -14.48 2.83
CA GLU A 100 -7.45 -15.10 3.90
C GLU A 100 -8.34 -16.01 4.75
N GLN A 101 -7.82 -17.16 5.20
CA GLN A 101 -8.51 -18.06 6.11
C GLN A 101 -7.60 -18.47 7.27
N SER A 102 -8.16 -18.47 8.47
CA SER A 102 -7.47 -18.89 9.68
C SER A 102 -8.34 -19.76 10.58
N VAL A 103 -7.67 -20.53 11.43
CA VAL A 103 -8.27 -21.31 12.51
C VAL A 103 -7.66 -20.90 13.83
N GLN A 104 -8.50 -20.57 14.80
CA GLN A 104 -8.10 -20.25 16.16
C GLN A 104 -8.11 -21.52 17.02
N SER A 105 -6.96 -21.84 17.62
CA SER A 105 -6.79 -22.97 18.53
C SER A 105 -6.23 -22.48 19.86
N GLU A 106 -7.04 -22.56 20.92
CA GLU A 106 -6.83 -22.26 22.36
C GLU A 106 -6.00 -21.01 22.77
N ARG A 107 -4.89 -20.68 22.10
CA ARG A 107 -4.04 -19.48 22.31
C ARG A 107 -3.35 -18.95 21.04
N VAL A 108 -3.49 -19.60 19.88
CA VAL A 108 -2.76 -19.25 18.65
C VAL A 108 -3.72 -19.25 17.47
N GLU A 109 -3.58 -18.23 16.61
CA GLU A 109 -4.22 -18.21 15.29
C GLU A 109 -3.30 -18.89 14.27
N VAL A 110 -3.84 -19.84 13.51
CA VAL A 110 -3.12 -20.58 12.47
C VAL A 110 -3.76 -20.27 11.13
N LEU A 111 -3.00 -19.67 10.22
CA LEU A 111 -3.44 -19.44 8.84
C LEU A 111 -3.60 -20.79 8.11
N THR A 112 -4.81 -21.09 7.66
CA THR A 112 -5.11 -22.28 6.83
C THR A 112 -5.06 -21.96 5.35
N ALA A 113 -5.31 -20.71 4.98
CA ALA A 113 -5.04 -20.16 3.66
C ALA A 113 -4.45 -18.75 3.84
N PRO A 114 -3.14 -18.56 3.62
CA PRO A 114 -2.51 -17.24 3.70
C PRO A 114 -3.17 -16.24 2.75
N MET A 115 -2.97 -14.95 3.04
CA MET A 115 -3.52 -13.88 2.22
C MET A 115 -3.12 -14.03 0.75
N SER A 116 -4.12 -13.90 -0.13
CA SER A 116 -3.92 -13.75 -1.57
C SER A 116 -4.74 -12.57 -2.07
N TYR A 117 -4.16 -11.75 -2.95
CA TYR A 117 -4.80 -10.60 -3.55
C TYR A 117 -4.50 -10.55 -5.04
N ARG A 118 -5.54 -10.57 -5.86
CA ARG A 118 -5.44 -10.66 -7.32
C ARG A 118 -6.33 -9.63 -7.97
N CYS A 119 -5.81 -8.95 -8.98
CA CYS A 119 -6.60 -8.10 -9.85
C CYS A 119 -6.68 -8.65 -11.27
N THR A 120 -7.88 -8.57 -11.82
CA THR A 120 -8.14 -8.71 -13.25
C THR A 120 -8.38 -7.34 -13.85
N PHE A 121 -8.07 -7.18 -15.14
CA PHE A 121 -8.15 -5.89 -15.82
C PHE A 121 -8.95 -6.02 -17.11
N SER A 122 -9.75 -4.99 -17.40
CA SER A 122 -10.50 -4.86 -18.65
C SER A 122 -10.33 -3.46 -19.25
N GLN A 123 -10.45 -3.35 -20.56
CA GLN A 123 -10.35 -2.08 -21.28
C GLN A 123 -11.34 -2.09 -22.43
N GLY A 124 -12.28 -1.14 -22.43
CA GLY A 124 -13.34 -1.09 -23.45
C GLY A 124 -14.30 -2.28 -23.40
N GLY A 125 -14.46 -2.91 -22.23
CA GLY A 125 -15.32 -4.09 -22.03
C GLY A 125 -14.62 -5.43 -22.26
N GLU A 126 -13.40 -5.43 -22.80
CA GLU A 126 -12.64 -6.65 -23.11
C GLU A 126 -11.51 -6.89 -22.09
N PRO A 127 -11.09 -8.14 -21.83
CA PRO A 127 -9.94 -8.43 -21.00
C PRO A 127 -8.68 -7.72 -21.49
N ALA A 128 -8.03 -6.95 -20.60
CA ALA A 128 -6.78 -6.28 -20.90
C ALA A 128 -5.60 -7.23 -20.71
N ARG A 129 -4.48 -6.96 -21.40
CA ARG A 129 -3.20 -7.69 -21.20
C ARG A 129 -2.50 -7.19 -19.94
N ALA A 130 -3.14 -7.41 -18.79
CA ALA A 130 -2.63 -7.07 -17.49
C ALA A 130 -3.11 -8.04 -16.41
N THR A 131 -2.23 -8.31 -15.45
CA THR A 131 -2.51 -9.17 -14.29
C THR A 131 -1.75 -8.64 -13.09
N PHE A 132 -2.37 -8.63 -11.93
CA PHE A 132 -1.73 -8.30 -10.66
C PHE A 132 -2.02 -9.44 -9.69
N ASP A 133 -0.99 -9.90 -9.00
CA ASP A 133 -1.10 -10.98 -8.05
C ASP A 133 -0.09 -10.76 -6.92
N LEU A 134 -0.55 -10.87 -5.68
CA LEU A 134 0.21 -10.65 -4.45
C LEU A 134 -0.22 -11.71 -3.43
N HIS A 135 0.75 -12.32 -2.77
CA HIS A 135 0.51 -13.40 -1.83
C HIS A 135 1.38 -13.23 -0.58
N GLU A 136 0.85 -13.63 0.56
CA GLU A 136 1.65 -13.78 1.76
C GLU A 136 2.57 -14.99 1.65
N THR A 137 3.85 -14.80 1.97
CA THR A 137 4.87 -15.85 1.91
C THR A 137 5.24 -16.31 3.32
N ASN A 138 5.03 -17.61 3.57
CA ASN A 138 5.39 -18.27 4.80
C ASN A 138 6.89 -18.56 4.85
N GLU A 139 7.74 -17.55 5.03
CA GLU A 139 9.11 -17.81 5.48
C GLU A 139 9.07 -18.19 6.97
N ALA A 140 8.79 -19.48 7.21
CA ALA A 140 8.98 -20.12 8.49
C ALA A 140 10.47 -20.13 8.87
N ALA A 141 10.75 -19.83 10.15
CA ALA A 141 12.03 -19.91 10.84
C ALA A 141 13.01 -18.73 10.69
N GLY A 142 12.75 -17.65 11.44
CA GLY A 142 13.81 -16.75 11.90
C GLY A 142 13.37 -15.30 12.09
N THR A 143 13.01 -14.91 13.33
CA THR A 143 12.99 -13.51 13.85
C THR A 143 12.21 -12.42 13.09
N SER A 144 11.54 -12.73 11.97
CA SER A 144 10.82 -11.77 11.13
C SER A 144 9.37 -11.68 11.59
N LEU A 145 9.05 -10.66 12.39
CA LEU A 145 7.71 -10.32 12.87
C LEU A 145 6.73 -9.81 11.78
N GLY A 146 7.08 -9.91 10.50
CA GLY A 146 6.32 -9.31 9.39
C GLY A 146 5.60 -10.31 8.49
N TYR A 147 4.35 -10.00 8.13
CA TYR A 147 3.58 -10.68 7.08
C TYR A 147 4.18 -10.33 5.71
N LYS A 148 5.25 -11.05 5.32
CA LYS A 148 5.92 -10.82 4.04
C LYS A 148 4.97 -11.11 2.90
N ARG A 149 5.01 -10.25 1.87
CA ARG A 149 4.21 -10.42 0.66
C ARG A 149 5.08 -10.30 -0.58
N ASP A 150 4.94 -11.27 -1.46
CA ASP A 150 5.58 -11.31 -2.76
C ASP A 150 4.53 -11.42 -3.85
N GLY A 151 4.81 -10.84 -5.01
CA GLY A 151 3.82 -10.76 -6.08
C GLY A 151 4.42 -10.49 -7.44
N THR A 152 3.53 -10.48 -8.43
CA THR A 152 3.87 -10.09 -9.79
C THR A 152 2.82 -9.16 -10.36
N PHE A 153 3.29 -8.18 -11.12
CA PHE A 153 2.45 -7.35 -11.96
C PHE A 153 2.91 -7.45 -13.40
N ARG A 154 1.98 -7.71 -14.32
CA ARG A 154 2.25 -7.72 -15.76
C ARG A 154 1.33 -6.71 -16.41
N TYR A 155 1.88 -5.89 -17.30
CA TYR A 155 1.12 -4.89 -18.03
C TYR A 155 1.77 -4.62 -19.38
N ALA A 156 0.99 -4.71 -20.46
CA ALA A 156 1.43 -4.38 -21.82
C ALA A 156 2.76 -5.06 -22.23
N GLY A 157 3.02 -6.28 -21.76
CA GLY A 157 4.24 -7.05 -22.05
C GLY A 157 5.41 -6.82 -21.10
N ALA A 158 5.34 -5.82 -20.22
CA ALA A 158 6.28 -5.67 -19.10
C ALA A 158 5.86 -6.56 -17.93
N ALA A 159 6.84 -7.04 -17.17
CA ALA A 159 6.64 -7.82 -15.94
C ALA A 159 7.47 -7.22 -14.82
N PHE A 160 6.87 -7.18 -13.64
CA PHE A 160 7.44 -6.62 -12.42
C PHE A 160 7.23 -7.61 -11.29
N GLU A 161 8.26 -7.79 -10.48
CA GLU A 161 8.13 -8.43 -9.17
C GLU A 161 7.69 -7.37 -8.16
N ILE A 162 6.94 -7.79 -7.14
CA ILE A 162 6.49 -6.93 -6.04
C ILE A 162 6.99 -7.56 -4.76
N ARG A 163 7.58 -6.78 -3.87
CA ARG A 163 8.03 -7.23 -2.54
C ARG A 163 7.61 -6.23 -1.48
N SER A 164 7.06 -6.72 -0.37
CA SER A 164 6.69 -5.91 0.78
C SER A 164 7.91 -5.26 1.44
N GLU A 165 7.79 -3.99 1.84
CA GLU A 165 8.76 -3.29 2.70
C GLU A 165 8.12 -3.01 4.07
N HIS A 166 8.84 -3.41 5.12
CA HIS A 166 8.37 -3.35 6.52
C HIS A 166 9.18 -2.34 7.36
N ARG A 167 10.22 -1.73 6.79
CA ARG A 167 11.05 -0.75 7.48
C ARG A 167 10.62 0.65 7.12
N LEU A 168 10.42 1.45 8.16
CA LEU A 168 10.31 2.89 8.04
C LEU A 168 11.71 3.50 7.99
N GLN A 169 11.80 4.68 7.39
CA GLN A 169 12.99 5.50 7.43
C GLN A 169 13.28 5.86 8.89
N GLU A 170 14.56 5.82 9.26
CA GLU A 170 15.04 6.21 10.59
C GLU A 170 14.58 5.30 11.76
N THR A 171 13.87 4.20 11.49
CA THR A 171 13.55 3.18 12.51
C THR A 171 14.41 1.93 12.35
N ALA A 172 14.79 1.33 13.48
CA ALA A 172 15.54 0.07 13.50
C ALA A 172 14.63 -1.17 13.48
N LEU A 173 13.39 -1.03 13.96
CA LEU A 173 12.44 -2.12 14.10
C LEU A 173 11.47 -2.16 12.91
N PRO A 174 11.30 -3.32 12.25
CA PRO A 174 10.29 -3.48 11.22
C PRO A 174 8.88 -3.53 11.83
N THR A 175 7.88 -3.19 11.04
CA THR A 175 6.45 -3.34 11.37
C THR A 175 5.93 -4.72 10.97
N ALA A 176 4.83 -5.14 11.60
CA ALA A 176 4.18 -6.41 11.26
C ALA A 176 3.51 -6.35 9.88
N ALA A 177 2.71 -5.31 9.62
CA ALA A 177 2.14 -5.02 8.31
C ALA A 177 3.16 -4.30 7.40
N PRO A 178 3.15 -4.52 6.08
CA PRO A 178 3.97 -3.75 5.14
C PRO A 178 3.62 -2.25 5.18
N ASN A 179 4.64 -1.38 5.23
CA ASN A 179 4.44 0.08 5.09
C ASN A 179 4.47 0.52 3.62
N GLY A 180 4.85 -0.38 2.72
CA GLY A 180 4.97 -0.11 1.31
C GLY A 180 5.39 -1.35 0.53
N TYR A 181 5.60 -1.17 -0.78
CA TYR A 181 6.06 -2.23 -1.67
C TYR A 181 7.13 -1.71 -2.62
N VAL A 182 8.12 -2.54 -2.92
CA VAL A 182 9.13 -2.28 -3.94
C VAL A 182 8.77 -3.07 -5.21
N PHE A 183 8.79 -2.38 -6.34
CA PHE A 183 8.62 -2.96 -7.66
C PHE A 183 10.00 -3.24 -8.28
N LEU A 184 10.23 -4.48 -8.72
CA LEU A 184 11.49 -4.89 -9.31
C LEU A 184 11.30 -5.34 -10.76
N ARG A 185 12.33 -5.14 -11.59
CA ARG A 185 12.41 -5.70 -12.94
C ARG A 185 13.75 -6.42 -13.08
N GLY A 186 13.70 -7.74 -13.23
CA GLY A 186 14.90 -8.58 -13.24
C GLY A 186 15.70 -8.42 -11.94
N GLY A 187 15.02 -8.47 -10.79
CA GLY A 187 15.63 -8.30 -9.47
C GLY A 187 16.15 -6.90 -9.12
N ARG A 188 16.02 -5.90 -10.01
CA ARG A 188 16.45 -4.52 -9.75
C ARG A 188 15.26 -3.64 -9.39
N PRO A 189 15.31 -2.85 -8.31
CA PRO A 189 14.27 -1.88 -7.98
C PRO A 189 14.07 -0.87 -9.11
N VAL A 190 12.81 -0.66 -9.52
CA VAL A 190 12.40 0.29 -10.57
C VAL A 190 11.29 1.25 -10.12
N GLY A 191 10.75 1.04 -8.93
CA GLY A 191 9.85 1.95 -8.24
C GLY A 191 9.45 1.40 -6.89
N ALA A 192 8.82 2.21 -6.07
CA ALA A 192 8.26 1.78 -4.79
C ALA A 192 6.97 2.56 -4.51
N ILE A 193 6.07 2.00 -3.72
CA ILE A 193 4.89 2.68 -3.19
C ILE A 193 5.06 2.79 -1.68
N ASP A 194 5.06 4.03 -1.19
CA ASP A 194 4.99 4.33 0.24
C ASP A 194 3.51 4.43 0.62
N LEU A 195 3.07 3.63 1.60
CA LEU A 195 1.69 3.62 2.08
C LEU A 195 1.55 4.31 3.44
N ASN A 196 2.65 4.78 4.05
CA ASN A 196 2.54 5.45 5.34
C ASN A 196 2.00 6.88 5.16
N GLY A 197 0.74 7.10 5.56
CA GLY A 197 0.03 8.36 5.38
C GLY A 197 -0.65 8.48 4.01
N SER A 198 -0.31 9.52 3.24
CA SER A 198 -0.80 9.64 1.85
C SER A 198 0.00 8.70 0.95
N PRO A 199 -0.64 7.77 0.21
CA PRO A 199 0.10 6.87 -0.65
C PRO A 199 0.89 7.63 -1.72
N GLN A 200 2.17 7.29 -1.88
CA GLN A 200 3.08 7.93 -2.83
C GLN A 200 3.85 6.91 -3.65
N LEU A 201 3.68 6.95 -4.97
CA LEU A 201 4.55 6.24 -5.89
C LEU A 201 5.87 7.00 -6.01
N VAL A 202 6.97 6.30 -5.75
CA VAL A 202 8.34 6.79 -5.85
C VAL A 202 9.03 6.10 -7.02
N LEU A 203 9.60 6.90 -7.92
CA LEU A 203 10.27 6.43 -9.13
C LEU A 203 11.70 6.96 -9.18
N PRO A 204 12.67 6.17 -9.70
CA PRO A 204 13.96 6.70 -10.09
C PRO A 204 13.80 7.86 -11.09
N MET A 205 14.63 8.89 -10.96
CA MET A 205 14.66 10.00 -11.90
C MET A 205 14.89 9.49 -13.33
N GLY A 206 14.12 10.01 -14.28
CA GLY A 206 14.23 9.63 -15.70
C GLY A 206 13.55 8.31 -16.05
N THR A 207 12.69 7.78 -15.18
CA THR A 207 11.83 6.64 -15.49
C THR A 207 11.00 6.92 -16.75
N ASP A 208 10.98 5.98 -17.70
CA ASP A 208 10.23 6.12 -18.95
C ASP A 208 8.71 6.09 -18.73
N GLU A 209 7.96 6.71 -19.65
CA GLU A 209 6.50 6.86 -19.53
C GLU A 209 5.74 5.53 -19.52
N ALA A 210 6.25 4.49 -20.19
CA ALA A 210 5.59 3.18 -20.18
C ALA A 210 5.76 2.49 -18.82
N THR A 211 6.96 2.58 -18.24
CA THR A 211 7.25 2.10 -16.88
C THR A 211 6.47 2.88 -15.83
N SER A 212 6.48 4.22 -15.88
CA SER A 212 5.77 5.08 -14.92
C SER A 212 4.26 4.78 -14.91
N ARG A 213 3.65 4.60 -16.08
CA ARG A 213 2.25 4.19 -16.23
C ARG A 213 1.98 2.82 -15.61
N ALA A 214 2.79 1.82 -15.93
CA ALA A 214 2.63 0.48 -15.39
C ALA A 214 2.72 0.50 -13.85
N LEU A 215 3.73 1.20 -13.31
CA LEU A 215 3.92 1.30 -11.87
C LEU A 215 2.84 2.14 -11.17
N THR A 216 2.23 3.11 -11.86
CA THR A 216 1.04 3.82 -11.35
C THR A 216 -0.14 2.86 -11.18
N ILE A 217 -0.38 1.97 -12.14
CA ILE A 217 -1.46 0.96 -12.05
C ILE A 217 -1.19 -0.01 -10.89
N ALA A 218 0.05 -0.48 -10.74
CA ALA A 218 0.44 -1.35 -9.63
C ALA A 218 0.34 -0.65 -8.26
N ALA A 219 0.74 0.63 -8.19
CA ALA A 219 0.61 1.46 -7.00
C ALA A 219 -0.85 1.67 -6.59
N LEU A 220 -1.76 1.84 -7.55
CA LEU A 220 -3.21 1.93 -7.25
C LEU A 220 -3.76 0.60 -6.72
N ALA A 221 -3.41 -0.52 -7.35
CA ALA A 221 -3.84 -1.84 -6.88
C ALA A 221 -3.38 -2.11 -5.44
N THR A 222 -2.14 -1.74 -5.10
CA THR A 222 -1.57 -1.89 -3.75
C THR A 222 -2.13 -0.87 -2.75
N ALA A 223 -2.32 0.39 -3.12
CA ALA A 223 -2.88 1.42 -2.24
C ALA A 223 -4.37 1.19 -1.90
N LEU A 224 -5.09 0.46 -2.75
CA LEU A 224 -6.48 0.08 -2.52
C LEU A 224 -6.63 -1.25 -1.76
N LEU A 225 -5.55 -2.00 -1.55
CA LEU A 225 -5.53 -3.12 -0.62
C LEU A 225 -5.73 -2.57 0.80
N TRP A 226 -6.80 -2.98 1.46
CA TRP A 226 -7.07 -2.66 2.85
C TRP A 226 -6.50 -3.82 3.67
N ASP A 227 -5.39 -3.57 4.35
CA ASP A 227 -4.67 -4.65 5.03
C ASP A 227 -5.54 -5.25 6.16
N PRO A 228 -5.85 -6.56 6.13
CA PRO A 228 -6.54 -7.22 7.22
C PRO A 228 -5.75 -7.23 8.54
N ALA A 229 -4.46 -6.88 8.53
CA ALA A 229 -3.63 -6.67 9.72
C ALA A 229 -3.82 -5.29 10.37
N ASP A 230 -4.35 -4.30 9.63
CA ASP A 230 -4.64 -2.95 10.14
C ASP A 230 -6.09 -2.82 10.64
N SER A 231 -6.98 -3.68 10.16
CA SER A 231 -8.32 -3.79 10.71
C SER A 231 -8.31 -4.78 11.87
N ASP A 232 -8.17 -4.25 13.10
CA ASP A 232 -8.99 -4.78 14.18
C ASP A 232 -10.42 -4.63 13.68
N MET A 233 -11.00 -5.73 13.20
CA MET A 233 -12.40 -5.81 12.80
C MET A 233 -13.24 -5.80 14.10
N HIS A 234 -13.03 -4.76 14.91
CA HIS A 234 -13.75 -4.34 16.09
C HIS A 234 -15.02 -3.65 15.57
N ASP A 235 -16.02 -4.47 15.30
CA ASP A 235 -17.46 -4.21 15.48
C ASP A 235 -18.23 -5.28 14.70
N TRP A 236 -18.27 -6.48 15.28
CA TRP A 236 -19.27 -7.52 15.02
C TRP A 236 -19.69 -8.14 16.35
#